data_AF-A0A3M1U0B3-F1
#
_entry.id   AF-A0A3M1U0B3-F1
#
_cell.length_a   1.000
_cell.length_b   1.000
_cell.length_c   1.000
_cell.angle_alpha   90.00
_cell.angle_beta   90.00
_cell.angle_gamma   90.00
#
_symmetry.space_group_name_H-M   'P 1'
#
loop_
_entity.id
_entity.type
_entity.pdbx_description
1 polymer ?
#
loop_
_entity_poly.entity_id
_entity_poly.type
_entity_poly.pdbx_seq_one_letter_code
_entity_poly.pdbx_strand_id
1 'polypeptide(L)' 'GKLAYPATVFLDSDLSFLTNVPGYRGPQDMMAFLSYFHQEKYKDNISLQSYLDNYGKAR' A
#
# COMPACT_ATOMS: atom_id res chain seq x y z
N GLY A 1 9.41 -2.06 -22.53
CA GLY A 1 9.16 -2.18 -21.08
C GLY A 1 9.74 -0.98 -20.38
N LYS A 2 8.93 -0.17 -19.70
CA LYS A 2 9.42 0.93 -18.86
C LYS A 2 9.44 0.41 -17.42
N LEU A 3 10.62 0.14 -16.89
CA LEU A 3 10.77 -0.16 -15.47
C LEU A 3 10.40 1.13 -14.71
N ALA A 4 9.29 1.09 -13.96
CA ALA A 4 8.83 2.23 -13.18
C ALA A 4 9.61 2.27 -11.86
N TYR A 5 10.70 3.05 -11.85
CA TYR A 5 11.48 3.35 -10.66
C TYR A 5 11.08 4.71 -10.06
N PRO A 6 11.19 4.88 -8.72
CA PRO A 6 11.51 3.85 -7.73
C PRO A 6 10.37 2.83 -7.59
N ALA A 7 10.65 1.67 -7.00
CA ALA A 7 9.64 0.68 -6.64
C ALA A 7 9.72 0.43 -5.13
N THR A 8 8.57 0.39 -4.46
CA THR A 8 8.48 0.12 -3.02
C THR A 8 7.81 -1.23 -2.83
N VAL A 9 8.48 -2.14 -2.11
CA VAL A 9 7.94 -3.47 -1.79
C VAL A 9 7.52 -3.51 -0.32
N PHE A 10 6.31 -4.01 -0.07
CA PHE A 10 5.79 -4.25 1.27
C PHE A 10 5.85 -5.74 1.58
N LEU A 11 6.41 -6.04 2.75
CA LEU A 11 6.51 -7.39 3.31
C LEU A 11 5.83 -7.40 4.68
N ASP A 12 5.42 -8.58 5.15
CA ASP A 12 5.01 -8.76 6.54
C ASP A 12 6.20 -9.04 7.47
N SER A 13 5.92 -9.31 8.75
CA SER A 13 6.93 -9.61 9.77
C SER A 13 7.75 -10.86 9.47
N ASP A 14 7.20 -11.79 8.70
CA ASP A 14 7.84 -13.06 8.32
C ASP A 14 8.57 -12.93 6.97
N LEU A 15 8.73 -11.69 6.48
CA LEU A 15 9.31 -11.35 5.17
C LEU A 15 8.52 -11.92 3.99
N SER A 16 7.25 -12.26 4.19
CA SER A 16 6.37 -12.70 3.11
C SER A 16 5.94 -11.51 2.27
N PHE A 17 5.90 -11.70 0.94
CA PHE A 17 5.51 -10.67 0.00
C PHE A 17 4.03 -10.28 0.15
N LEU A 18 3.75 -8.99 0.35
CA LEU A 18 2.40 -8.44 0.35
C LEU A 18 2.08 -7.76 -0.98
N THR A 19 2.89 -6.75 -1.37
CA THR A 19 2.66 -6.03 -2.62
C THR A 19 3.90 -5.28 -3.12
N ASN A 20 3.87 -4.90 -4.39
CA ASN A 20 4.83 -4.00 -5.02
C ASN A 20 4.10 -2.75 -5.53
N VAL A 21 4.59 -1.58 -5.16
CA VAL A 21 4.12 -0.28 -5.63
C VAL A 21 5.15 0.29 -6.61
N PRO A 22 4.93 0.13 -7.93
CA PRO A 22 5.85 0.63 -8.94
C PRO A 22 5.66 2.13 -9.19
N GLY A 23 6.78 2.81 -9.41
CA GLY A 23 6.85 4.24 -9.65
C GLY A 23 6.67 5.08 -8.38
N TYR A 24 6.99 6.36 -8.51
CA TYR A 24 6.79 7.33 -7.45
C TYR A 24 5.31 7.43 -7.04
N ARG A 25 5.08 7.68 -5.75
CA ARG A 25 3.79 8.06 -5.18
C ARG A 25 3.97 9.34 -4.38
N GLY A 26 3.03 10.26 -4.52
CA GLY A 26 3.04 11.48 -3.72
C GLY A 26 2.89 11.16 -2.22
N PRO A 27 3.25 12.09 -1.31
CA PRO A 27 3.22 11.83 0.13
C PRO A 27 1.84 11.36 0.65
N GLN A 28 0.75 11.96 0.17
CA GLN A 28 -0.62 11.58 0.60
C GLN A 28 -0.99 10.17 0.14
N ASP A 29 -0.69 9.83 -1.11
CA ASP A 29 -0.93 8.49 -1.64
C ASP A 29 -0.10 7.46 -0.89
N MET A 30 1.20 7.73 -0.69
CA MET A 30 2.09 6.83 0.05
C MET A 30 1.63 6.62 1.49
N MET A 31 1.13 7.67 2.15
CA MET A 31 0.56 7.56 3.49
C MET A 31 -0.65 6.60 3.55
N ALA A 32 -1.45 6.51 2.48
CA ALA A 32 -2.54 5.54 2.40
C ALA A 32 -2.02 4.10 2.41
N PHE A 33 -0.99 3.79 1.61
CA PHE A 33 -0.33 2.49 1.62
C PHE A 33 0.27 2.18 3.00
N LEU A 34 1.04 3.11 3.57
CA LEU A 34 1.66 2.95 4.88
C LEU A 34 0.62 2.68 5.98
N SER A 35 -0.49 3.43 5.97
CA SER A 35 -1.59 3.27 6.92
C SER A 35 -2.27 1.89 6.80
N TYR A 36 -2.48 1.41 5.57
CA TYR A 36 -3.07 0.09 5.32
C TYR A 36 -2.22 -1.05 5.93
N PHE A 37 -0.91 -1.02 5.68
CA PHE A 37 0.00 -2.06 6.17
C PHE A 37 0.29 -1.92 7.67
N HIS A 38 0.42 -0.69 8.19
CA HIS A 38 0.59 -0.44 9.62
C HIS A 38 -0.57 -0.98 10.46
N GLN A 39 -1.81 -0.84 9.95
CA GLN A 39 -3.01 -1.32 10.62
C GLN A 39 -3.36 -2.77 10.25
N GLU A 40 -2.49 -3.47 9.54
CA GLU A 40 -2.65 -4.86 9.11
C GLU A 40 -3.98 -5.19 8.43
N LYS A 41 -4.58 -4.23 7.71
CA LYS A 41 -5.92 -4.38 7.11
C LYS A 41 -6.05 -5.54 6.12
N TYR A 42 -4.94 -6.00 5.57
CA TYR A 42 -4.88 -7.19 4.73
C TYR A 42 -5.28 -8.48 5.49
N LYS A 43 -5.11 -8.53 6.81
CA LYS A 43 -5.55 -9.65 7.66
C LYS A 43 -7.07 -9.65 7.89
N ASP A 44 -7.72 -8.50 7.78
CA ASP A 44 -9.16 -8.31 7.97
C ASP A 44 -9.99 -8.59 6.71
N ASN A 45 -9.40 -9.21 5.68
CA ASN A 45 -10.00 -9.38 4.34
C ASN A 45 -10.38 -8.06 3.63
N ILE A 46 -9.81 -6.92 4.05
CA ILE A 46 -10.00 -5.63 3.37
C ILE A 46 -8.98 -5.56 2.25
N SER A 47 -9.43 -5.45 1.00
CA SER A 47 -8.51 -5.32 -0.14
C SER A 47 -7.81 -3.96 -0.14
N LEU A 48 -6.54 -3.95 -0.57
CA LEU A 48 -5.75 -2.72 -0.67
C LEU A 48 -6.45 -1.67 -1.53
N GLN A 49 -6.97 -2.05 -2.70
CA GLN A 49 -7.67 -1.11 -3.58
C GLN A 49 -8.89 -0.48 -2.90
N SER A 50 -9.72 -1.30 -2.23
CA SER A 50 -10.88 -0.80 -1.50
C SER A 50 -10.50 0.17 -0.38
N TYR A 51 -9.38 -0.10 0.31
CA TYR A 51 -8.87 0.82 1.33
C TYR A 51 -8.41 2.15 0.72
N LEU A 52 -7.63 2.11 -0.36
CA LEU A 52 -7.13 3.30 -1.04
C LEU A 52 -8.27 4.18 -1.58
N ASP A 53 -9.30 3.58 -2.18
CA ASP A 53 -10.45 4.30 -2.74
C ASP A 53 -11.27 5.07 -1.67
N ASN A 54 -11.20 4.60 -0.43
CA ASN A 54 -11.90 5.18 0.72
C ASN A 54 -10.98 6.01 1.63
N TYR A 55 -9.67 5.98 1.39
CA TYR A 55 -8.71 6.71 2.21
C TYR A 55 -8.96 8.23 2.08
N GLY A 56 -9.22 8.89 3.21
CA GLY A 56 -9.52 10.32 3.26
C GLY A 56 -10.98 10.71 3.04
N LYS A 57 -11.87 9.79 2.64
CA LYS A 57 -13.34 10.03 2.61
C LYS A 57 -14.01 9.87 3.97
N ALA A 58 -13.32 9.23 4.92
CA ALA A 58 -13.76 9.03 6.30
C ALA A 58 -13.23 10.08 7.29
N ARG A 59 -12.63 11.18 6.79
CA ARG A 59 -12.17 12.32 7.59
C ARG A 59 -13.06 13.53 7.37
#